data_AF-A0A0E0PTM2-F1
#
_entry.id   AF-A0A0E0PTM2-F1
#
_cell.length_a   1.000
_cell.length_b   1.000
_cell.length_c   1.000
_cell.angle_alpha   90.00
_cell.angle_beta   90.00
_cell.angle_gamma   90.00
#
_symmetry.space_group_name_H-M   'P 1'
#
loop_
_entity.id
_entity.type
_entity.pdbx_description
1 polymer ?
#
loop_
_entity_poly.entity_id
_entity_poly.type
_entity_poly.pdbx_seq_one_letter_code
_entity_poly.pdbx_strand_id
1 'polypeptide(L)'
;MASPPTASASASEAAESGRRSAPGPIDVPSPRDHLHHLLDRRDTPRVVHVEGTTMQRQRGEAAGDAGAAAAAKPEVKLVTGDGGYVLEDVPHVCDYLPDLPTYSNPLQDNPAYSVVKQYFVNPDDTVCQKAIVHKDGPRGNHFRRAGPRQRVFFESDEVHACIVTCGGLCPGLNTVIREIGGYRGFYACNTIDLSPKSVNDIHKRGGTVLGTSRGGHDTMKIVDSIQDRGINQVYVIGGDGTQRGAGVIFEEIRRRGLKVAVAGIPKTIDNDIPVIDRSFGFDTAVEEAQRAINAAHVEAGSAENGIGLVKLMGRHSGFIAHYATLASRDVDCCLIPESPFYLEGEGGLFRYLEKRLKENGHMVIVVAEGAGQKLINETKESMGKDASGNSILLDVGLWLSQKIKEHFKKIKTTINLKYIDPTYMIRAIPSNASDNVYCTLLAHSVVHGAMAGYTGFTVGQVNGRHCYIPFYRITEKQNKVSITDRMWARLLSSTNQPSFLSKKDVEDAKMEEERASKFFDGPPPNPKVEDKVASNGKAVK
;
A
#
# COMPACT_ATOMS: atom_id res chain seq x y z
N MET A 1 -0.47 -69.85 -32.57
CA MET A 1 0.75 -69.53 -33.36
C MET A 1 1.11 -68.09 -33.02
N ALA A 2 2.28 -67.70 -32.53
CA ALA A 2 3.47 -68.39 -32.07
C ALA A 2 4.22 -67.37 -31.16
N SER A 3 4.86 -67.85 -30.11
CA SER A 3 5.98 -67.15 -29.43
C SER A 3 7.30 -67.51 -30.14
N PRO A 4 8.49 -67.12 -29.64
CA PRO A 4 9.16 -65.81 -29.62
C PRO A 4 10.53 -65.91 -30.36
N PRO A 5 11.56 -65.09 -30.04
CA PRO A 5 12.65 -65.61 -29.17
C PRO A 5 13.17 -64.51 -28.18
N THR A 6 13.37 -64.70 -26.85
CA THR A 6 14.41 -65.42 -26.06
C THR A 6 15.83 -65.39 -26.65
N ALA A 7 16.96 -65.26 -25.95
CA ALA A 7 17.42 -64.83 -24.62
C ALA A 7 18.93 -65.17 -24.59
N SER A 8 19.77 -64.41 -23.88
CA SER A 8 20.96 -64.87 -23.10
C SER A 8 21.78 -63.62 -22.73
N ALA A 9 22.05 -63.23 -21.47
CA ALA A 9 22.35 -63.88 -20.20
C ALA A 9 23.84 -64.25 -20.01
N SER A 10 24.46 -63.60 -19.02
CA SER A 10 25.48 -64.07 -18.04
C SER A 10 26.42 -62.91 -17.68
N ALA A 11 26.95 -62.71 -16.46
CA ALA A 11 26.71 -63.21 -15.10
C ALA A 11 27.51 -62.27 -14.16
N SER A 12 26.89 -61.71 -13.11
CA SER A 12 27.16 -61.97 -11.67
C SER A 12 28.58 -61.72 -11.14
N GLU A 13 28.70 -60.78 -10.20
CA GLU A 13 29.52 -60.76 -8.97
C GLU A 13 29.37 -59.35 -8.36
N ALA A 14 29.27 -59.06 -7.06
CA ALA A 14 29.09 -59.80 -5.83
C ALA A 14 28.56 -58.76 -4.81
N ALA A 15 27.88 -59.24 -3.77
CA ALA A 15 27.27 -58.41 -2.74
C ALA A 15 28.32 -57.82 -1.77
N GLU A 16 28.10 -56.58 -1.31
CA GLU A 16 28.50 -56.21 0.04
C GLU A 16 27.52 -55.17 0.64
N SER A 17 26.99 -55.55 1.80
CA SER A 17 25.88 -54.92 2.51
C SER A 17 26.37 -53.82 3.46
N GLY A 18 26.06 -52.56 3.16
CA GLY A 18 26.13 -51.45 4.11
C GLY A 18 24.73 -51.03 4.57
N ARG A 19 24.32 -51.45 5.77
CA ARG A 19 23.08 -50.97 6.43
C ARG A 19 23.15 -49.45 6.60
N ARG A 20 22.33 -48.69 5.87
CA ARG A 20 21.97 -47.31 6.24
C ARG A 20 20.61 -47.32 6.92
N SER A 21 20.60 -46.91 8.18
CA SER A 21 19.42 -46.68 9.01
C SER A 21 18.47 -45.66 8.35
N ALA A 22 17.18 -45.98 8.30
CA ALA A 22 16.14 -45.02 7.94
C ALA A 22 16.17 -43.82 8.91
N PRO A 23 15.96 -42.58 8.43
CA PRO A 23 15.81 -41.44 9.34
C PRO A 23 14.49 -41.59 10.11
N GLY A 24 14.56 -41.48 11.43
CA GLY A 24 13.39 -41.51 12.31
C GLY A 24 12.47 -40.29 12.09
N PRO A 25 11.22 -40.36 12.57
CA PRO A 25 10.25 -39.28 12.42
C PRO A 25 10.74 -38.01 13.13
N ILE A 26 10.58 -36.87 12.46
CA ILE A 26 10.86 -35.54 13.01
C ILE A 26 9.76 -35.22 14.02
N ASP A 27 10.15 -35.10 15.29
CA ASP A 27 9.27 -34.62 16.36
C ASP A 27 8.93 -33.13 16.13
N VAL A 28 7.64 -32.85 15.97
CA VAL A 28 7.10 -31.47 15.93
C VAL A 28 6.44 -31.20 17.28
N PRO A 29 6.90 -30.22 18.07
CA PRO A 29 6.28 -29.93 19.36
C PRO A 29 4.82 -29.49 19.22
N SER A 30 3.98 -29.99 20.11
CA SER A 30 2.55 -29.69 20.19
C SER A 30 2.29 -28.25 20.67
N PRO A 31 1.24 -27.55 20.18
CA PRO A 31 0.92 -26.17 20.57
C PRO A 31 0.60 -25.93 22.06
N ARG A 32 0.64 -26.96 22.91
CA ARG A 32 0.35 -26.85 24.36
C ARG A 32 1.54 -26.39 25.20
N ASP A 33 2.77 -26.44 24.69
CA ASP A 33 3.98 -26.13 25.48
C ASP A 33 4.30 -24.62 25.57
N HIS A 34 3.49 -23.76 24.92
CA HIS A 34 3.66 -22.30 24.97
C HIS A 34 2.72 -21.57 25.94
N LEU A 35 1.88 -22.28 26.70
CA LEU A 35 0.87 -21.63 27.56
C LEU A 35 1.37 -21.27 28.97
N HIS A 36 2.56 -21.72 29.39
CA HIS A 36 3.04 -21.53 30.77
C HIS A 36 3.90 -20.27 31.01
N HIS A 37 4.16 -19.44 30.00
CA HIS A 37 4.93 -18.19 30.16
C HIS A 37 4.11 -16.89 30.00
N LEU A 38 2.78 -16.97 29.98
CA LEU A 38 1.90 -15.81 29.79
C LEU A 38 1.00 -15.47 31.00
N LEU A 39 1.26 -16.08 32.16
CA LEU A 39 0.52 -15.79 33.39
C LEU A 39 1.47 -15.54 34.56
N ASP A 40 2.16 -14.40 34.55
CA ASP A 40 2.46 -13.71 35.81
C ASP A 40 2.37 -12.19 35.61
N ARG A 41 1.18 -11.65 35.87
CA ARG A 41 0.91 -10.23 36.01
C ARG A 41 0.64 -9.95 37.48
N ARG A 42 1.69 -9.69 38.25
CA ARG A 42 1.61 -8.94 39.51
C ARG A 42 2.89 -8.15 39.71
N ASP A 43 2.88 -6.89 39.31
CA ASP A 43 3.71 -5.88 39.96
C ASP A 43 2.91 -4.58 40.10
N THR A 44 2.41 -4.40 41.31
CA THR A 44 1.92 -3.14 41.87
C THR A 44 3.06 -2.13 41.98
N PRO A 45 2.87 -0.84 41.65
CA PRO A 45 3.92 0.15 41.81
C PRO A 45 4.16 0.44 43.30
N ARG A 46 5.39 0.19 43.77
CA ARG A 46 5.87 0.65 45.08
C ARG A 46 6.04 2.17 45.05
N VAL A 47 5.36 2.83 45.98
CA VAL A 47 5.51 4.23 46.35
C VAL A 47 6.94 4.45 46.87
N VAL A 48 7.70 5.34 46.26
CA VAL A 48 8.94 5.88 46.84
C VAL A 48 8.61 7.26 47.41
N HIS A 49 8.68 7.37 48.73
CA HIS A 49 8.68 8.63 49.46
C HIS A 49 9.91 9.45 49.06
N VAL A 50 9.69 10.70 48.65
CA VAL A 50 10.71 11.75 48.69
C VAL A 50 10.17 12.84 49.61
N GLU A 51 10.90 13.07 50.69
CA GLU A 51 10.63 14.06 51.72
C GLU A 51 10.67 15.48 51.15
N GLY A 52 9.82 16.34 51.72
CA GLY A 52 9.54 17.67 51.22
C GLY A 52 10.67 18.68 51.38
N THR A 53 10.64 19.67 50.50
CA THR A 53 11.07 21.01 50.85
C THR A 53 10.06 21.99 50.27
N THR A 54 9.35 22.64 51.17
CA THR A 54 8.28 23.61 50.93
C THR A 54 8.87 24.91 50.38
N MET A 55 8.41 25.39 49.21
CA MET A 55 8.42 26.83 48.92
C MET A 55 7.28 27.22 47.99
N GLN A 56 6.75 28.41 48.27
CA GLN A 56 5.41 28.90 47.96
C GLN A 56 5.12 29.07 46.46
N ARG A 57 3.88 28.73 46.07
CA ARG A 57 3.29 29.16 44.80
C ARG A 57 3.10 30.68 44.82
N GLN A 58 3.89 31.39 44.02
CA GLN A 58 3.49 32.70 43.50
C GLN A 58 3.03 32.54 42.05
N ARG A 59 1.82 33.02 41.78
CA ARG A 59 1.29 33.25 40.43
C ARG A 59 2.14 34.34 39.77
N GLY A 60 2.73 34.03 38.63
CA GLY A 60 3.38 34.99 37.74
C GLY A 60 3.16 34.54 36.31
N GLU A 61 2.38 35.33 35.58
CA GLU A 61 2.22 35.25 34.13
C GLU A 61 3.57 35.51 33.45
N ALA A 62 3.99 34.63 32.54
CA ALA A 62 4.87 34.98 31.44
C ALA A 62 4.79 33.90 30.36
N ALA A 63 4.27 34.31 29.21
CA ALA A 63 4.26 33.56 27.96
C ALA A 63 5.70 33.26 27.49
N GLY A 64 5.88 32.07 26.92
CA GLY A 64 7.11 31.63 26.28
C GLY A 64 6.80 30.45 25.37
N ASP A 65 6.37 30.79 24.16
CA ASP A 65 6.04 29.91 23.05
C ASP A 65 7.23 28.98 22.73
N ALA A 66 7.15 27.73 23.17
CA ALA A 66 8.08 26.68 22.76
C ALA A 66 7.68 26.24 21.34
N GLY A 67 8.22 26.97 20.35
CA GLY A 67 7.96 26.76 18.94
C GLY A 67 8.14 25.30 18.53
N ALA A 68 7.08 24.71 18.00
CA ALA A 68 7.18 23.53 17.17
C ALA A 68 8.14 23.88 16.02
N ALA A 69 9.29 23.20 15.96
CA ALA A 69 10.20 23.32 14.84
C ALA A 69 9.42 23.04 13.55
N ALA A 70 9.22 24.10 12.75
CA ALA A 70 8.58 23.98 11.46
C ALA A 70 9.41 23.01 10.62
N ALA A 71 8.85 21.83 10.31
CA ALA A 71 9.48 20.88 9.42
C ALA A 71 9.84 21.62 8.11
N ALA A 72 11.12 21.64 7.77
CA ALA A 72 11.58 22.22 6.51
C ALA A 72 10.80 21.55 5.37
N LYS A 73 10.28 22.35 4.44
CA LYS A 73 9.58 21.81 3.28
C LYS A 73 10.55 20.93 2.48
N PRO A 74 10.12 19.76 1.99
CA PRO A 74 10.97 18.88 1.20
C PRO A 74 11.48 19.65 -0.02
N GLU A 75 12.78 19.53 -0.29
CA GLU A 75 13.40 20.19 -1.43
C GLU A 75 13.05 19.41 -2.70
N VAL A 76 12.38 20.09 -3.63
CA VAL A 76 11.83 19.44 -4.83
C VAL A 76 12.81 19.60 -5.99
N LYS A 77 13.28 18.46 -6.53
CA LYS A 77 14.21 18.41 -7.65
C LYS A 77 13.46 18.37 -8.99
N LEU A 78 13.25 19.53 -9.60
CA LEU A 78 12.58 19.66 -10.89
C LEU A 78 13.58 19.96 -12.00
N VAL A 79 13.44 19.24 -13.11
CA VAL A 79 14.18 19.53 -14.36
C VAL A 79 13.17 19.80 -15.46
N THR A 80 13.14 21.04 -15.96
CA THR A 80 12.25 21.46 -17.05
C THR A 80 12.94 21.32 -18.40
N GLY A 81 12.16 21.02 -19.44
CA GLY A 81 12.64 20.94 -20.83
C GLY A 81 11.60 21.42 -21.84
N ASP A 82 11.94 21.30 -23.11
CA ASP A 82 11.11 21.79 -24.22
C ASP A 82 9.71 21.17 -24.26
N GLY A 83 8.73 21.94 -24.74
CA GLY A 83 7.35 21.48 -24.92
C GLY A 83 6.63 21.19 -23.60
N GLY A 84 6.99 21.89 -22.51
CA GLY A 84 6.39 21.69 -21.19
C GLY A 84 6.76 20.36 -20.55
N TYR A 85 7.94 19.83 -20.87
CA TYR A 85 8.51 18.66 -20.20
C TYR A 85 8.94 19.04 -18.78
N VAL A 86 8.52 18.23 -17.79
CA VAL A 86 8.95 18.37 -16.41
C VAL A 86 9.35 17.01 -15.89
N LEU A 87 10.64 16.81 -15.58
CA LEU A 87 11.09 15.65 -14.83
C LEU A 87 11.06 16.00 -13.33
N GLU A 88 10.24 15.25 -12.62
CA GLU A 88 10.26 15.24 -11.16
C GLU A 88 11.26 14.20 -10.71
N ASP A 89 12.48 14.66 -10.51
CA ASP A 89 13.59 13.78 -10.22
C ASP A 89 13.65 13.43 -8.74
N VAL A 90 14.35 12.34 -8.46
CA VAL A 90 14.60 11.88 -7.10
C VAL A 90 15.98 12.35 -6.62
N PRO A 91 16.13 12.63 -5.31
CA PRO A 91 17.42 12.96 -4.74
C PRO A 91 18.46 11.85 -4.96
N HIS A 92 19.71 12.26 -5.03
CA HIS A 92 20.88 11.39 -5.12
C HIS A 92 21.85 11.69 -4.00
N VAL A 93 22.58 10.70 -3.48
CA VAL A 93 23.56 10.89 -2.39
C VAL A 93 24.62 11.95 -2.74
N CYS A 94 25.00 12.04 -4.01
CA CYS A 94 25.91 13.07 -4.52
C CYS A 94 25.36 14.50 -4.51
N ASP A 95 24.04 14.68 -4.36
CA ASP A 95 23.46 16.03 -4.25
C ASP A 95 23.94 16.72 -2.96
N TYR A 96 24.36 15.96 -1.93
CA TYR A 96 24.90 16.48 -0.67
C TYR A 96 26.25 15.86 -0.23
N LEU A 97 26.79 14.90 -1.01
CA LEU A 97 28.12 14.29 -0.84
C LEU A 97 28.83 14.19 -2.22
N PRO A 98 29.42 15.30 -2.73
CA PRO A 98 29.82 15.40 -4.14
C PRO A 98 30.97 14.47 -4.57
N ASP A 99 31.83 14.06 -3.64
CA ASP A 99 33.09 13.36 -3.96
C ASP A 99 33.05 11.85 -3.63
N LEU A 100 31.89 11.22 -3.77
CA LEU A 100 31.75 9.79 -3.50
C LEU A 100 32.40 8.93 -4.60
N PRO A 101 33.17 7.89 -4.24
CA PRO A 101 33.65 6.92 -5.21
C PRO A 101 32.47 6.17 -5.82
N THR A 102 32.68 5.70 -7.03
CA THR A 102 31.71 4.89 -7.75
C THR A 102 32.35 3.56 -8.10
N TYR A 103 31.52 2.51 -8.13
CA TYR A 103 31.94 1.13 -8.42
C TYR A 103 31.23 0.61 -9.67
N SER A 104 31.79 -0.41 -10.32
CA SER A 104 31.11 -1.12 -11.40
C SER A 104 29.97 -1.95 -10.84
N ASN A 105 28.84 -2.01 -11.52
CA ASN A 105 27.72 -2.81 -11.05
C ASN A 105 28.04 -4.33 -11.18
N PRO A 106 27.99 -5.12 -10.09
CA PRO A 106 28.31 -6.55 -10.13
C PRO A 106 27.42 -7.35 -11.09
N LEU A 107 26.24 -6.83 -11.42
CA LEU A 107 25.39 -7.47 -12.40
C LEU A 107 26.12 -7.62 -13.73
N GLN A 108 27.03 -6.72 -14.14
CA GLN A 108 27.77 -6.85 -15.41
C GLN A 108 28.41 -8.25 -15.61
N ASP A 109 28.78 -8.92 -14.52
CA ASP A 109 29.45 -10.23 -14.50
C ASP A 109 28.48 -11.39 -14.20
N ASN A 110 27.18 -11.11 -14.06
CA ASN A 110 26.16 -12.10 -13.74
C ASN A 110 25.74 -12.92 -14.98
N PRO A 111 25.93 -14.25 -14.99
CA PRO A 111 25.61 -15.10 -16.14
C PRO A 111 24.14 -15.04 -16.58
N ALA A 112 23.22 -14.79 -15.64
CA ALA A 112 21.77 -14.82 -15.89
C ALA A 112 21.30 -13.72 -16.86
N TYR A 113 22.11 -12.70 -17.04
CA TYR A 113 21.77 -11.55 -17.89
C TYR A 113 22.71 -11.44 -19.10
N SER A 114 23.62 -12.39 -19.32
CA SER A 114 24.52 -12.43 -20.48
C SER A 114 23.78 -12.42 -21.83
N VAL A 115 22.50 -12.80 -21.83
CA VAL A 115 21.60 -12.83 -23.00
C VAL A 115 20.81 -11.53 -23.21
N VAL A 116 20.92 -10.54 -22.30
CA VAL A 116 20.11 -9.31 -22.34
C VAL A 116 20.77 -8.27 -23.26
N LYS A 117 20.09 -7.87 -24.34
CA LYS A 117 20.59 -6.91 -25.34
C LYS A 117 20.94 -5.53 -24.76
N GLN A 118 20.17 -5.06 -23.79
CA GLN A 118 20.40 -3.80 -23.09
C GLN A 118 20.34 -4.05 -21.59
N TYR A 119 21.53 -4.21 -21.01
CA TYR A 119 21.73 -4.69 -19.66
C TYR A 119 21.37 -3.64 -18.59
N PHE A 120 21.70 -2.38 -18.85
CA PHE A 120 21.52 -1.26 -17.94
C PHE A 120 20.52 -0.25 -18.48
N VAL A 121 19.79 0.37 -17.57
CA VAL A 121 18.87 1.47 -17.89
C VAL A 121 19.69 2.75 -18.03
N ASN A 122 19.44 3.51 -19.10
CA ASN A 122 20.09 4.79 -19.30
C ASN A 122 19.67 5.74 -18.16
N PRO A 123 20.61 6.46 -17.51
CA PRO A 123 20.27 7.45 -16.51
C PRO A 123 19.15 8.39 -16.97
N ASP A 124 19.18 8.87 -18.21
CA ASP A 124 18.25 9.86 -18.77
C ASP A 124 16.91 9.28 -19.23
N ASP A 125 16.70 7.96 -19.11
CA ASP A 125 15.40 7.36 -19.41
C ASP A 125 14.34 7.88 -18.44
N THR A 126 13.30 8.50 -18.99
CA THR A 126 12.15 8.99 -18.23
C THR A 126 10.85 8.42 -18.77
N VAL A 127 9.87 8.28 -17.87
CA VAL A 127 8.55 7.71 -18.15
C VAL A 127 7.53 8.81 -17.92
N CYS A 128 6.70 9.07 -18.92
CA CYS A 128 5.64 10.06 -18.79
C CYS A 128 4.61 9.62 -17.75
N GLN A 129 4.12 10.55 -16.95
CA GLN A 129 2.99 10.31 -16.05
C GLN A 129 1.70 10.09 -16.85
N LYS A 130 1.51 10.87 -17.91
CA LYS A 130 0.33 10.83 -18.78
C LYS A 130 0.75 10.39 -20.18
N ALA A 131 0.37 9.18 -20.57
CA ALA A 131 0.68 8.66 -21.90
C ALA A 131 -0.22 9.26 -23.00
N ILE A 132 -1.34 9.88 -22.63
CA ILE A 132 -2.32 10.47 -23.56
C ILE A 132 -2.23 11.99 -23.48
N VAL A 133 -1.67 12.62 -24.51
CA VAL A 133 -1.52 14.06 -24.64
C VAL A 133 -2.08 14.55 -25.98
N HIS A 134 -2.47 15.82 -26.03
CA HIS A 134 -2.82 16.47 -27.29
C HIS A 134 -1.56 16.86 -28.05
N LYS A 135 -1.62 16.89 -29.38
CA LYS A 135 -0.48 17.20 -30.27
C LYS A 135 0.27 18.47 -29.86
N ASP A 136 -0.46 19.51 -29.54
CA ASP A 136 0.09 20.84 -29.19
C ASP A 136 0.02 21.12 -27.68
N GLY A 137 -0.31 20.11 -26.87
CA GLY A 137 -0.36 20.20 -25.41
C GLY A 137 1.02 20.00 -24.76
N PRO A 138 1.18 20.39 -23.49
CA PRO A 138 2.42 20.15 -22.75
C PRO A 138 2.68 18.65 -22.61
N ARG A 139 3.95 18.26 -22.67
CA ARG A 139 4.39 16.87 -22.40
C ARG A 139 4.12 16.45 -20.95
N GLY A 140 4.11 17.42 -20.03
CA GLY A 140 3.76 17.22 -18.64
C GLY A 140 4.85 16.50 -17.83
N ASN A 141 4.43 15.94 -16.70
CA ASN A 141 5.35 15.37 -15.71
C ASN A 141 5.88 14.01 -16.15
N HIS A 142 7.14 13.76 -15.83
CA HIS A 142 7.87 12.54 -16.09
C HIS A 142 8.60 12.10 -14.82
N PHE A 143 8.81 10.80 -14.70
CA PHE A 143 9.56 10.18 -13.61
C PHE A 143 10.76 9.42 -14.17
N ARG A 144 11.83 9.32 -13.39
CA ARG A 144 13.01 8.57 -13.80
C ARG A 144 12.71 7.08 -13.85
N ARG A 145 13.10 6.42 -14.94
CA ARG A 145 12.91 4.97 -15.12
C ARG A 145 13.76 4.19 -14.12
N ALA A 146 13.14 3.26 -13.41
CA ALA A 146 13.82 2.37 -12.47
C ALA A 146 14.59 1.27 -13.19
N GLY A 147 15.66 0.79 -12.55
CA GLY A 147 16.45 -0.35 -13.02
C GLY A 147 17.94 -0.21 -12.76
N PRO A 148 18.73 -1.25 -13.09
CA PRO A 148 20.15 -1.27 -12.81
C PRO A 148 20.89 -0.19 -13.61
N ARG A 149 21.83 0.49 -12.95
CA ARG A 149 22.77 1.42 -13.56
C ARG A 149 24.13 0.76 -13.73
N GLN A 150 24.90 1.17 -14.74
CA GLN A 150 26.22 0.62 -14.99
C GLN A 150 27.20 0.88 -13.82
N ARG A 151 27.02 2.02 -13.15
CA ARG A 151 27.80 2.42 -11.99
C ARG A 151 26.92 2.52 -10.75
N VAL A 152 27.47 2.11 -9.61
CA VAL A 152 26.84 2.13 -8.29
C VAL A 152 27.68 2.97 -7.32
N PHE A 153 27.07 3.44 -6.23
CA PHE A 153 27.70 4.31 -5.22
C PHE A 153 27.93 3.60 -3.87
N PHE A 154 27.42 2.39 -3.75
CA PHE A 154 27.66 1.49 -2.64
C PHE A 154 28.45 0.28 -3.14
N GLU A 155 29.53 -0.04 -2.44
CA GLU A 155 30.31 -1.25 -2.68
C GLU A 155 29.55 -2.44 -2.10
N SER A 156 29.32 -3.47 -2.92
CA SER A 156 28.38 -4.55 -2.61
C SER A 156 28.69 -5.27 -1.29
N ASP A 157 29.97 -5.47 -1.00
CA ASP A 157 30.43 -6.17 0.20
C ASP A 157 30.34 -5.30 1.47
N GLU A 158 30.19 -3.98 1.32
CA GLU A 158 30.03 -3.03 2.42
C GLU A 158 28.56 -2.67 2.69
N VAL A 159 27.61 -3.19 1.90
CA VAL A 159 26.18 -2.88 2.08
C VAL A 159 25.64 -3.51 3.35
N HIS A 160 25.11 -2.67 4.24
CA HIS A 160 24.35 -3.09 5.40
C HIS A 160 22.93 -2.53 5.30
N ALA A 161 22.00 -3.40 4.89
CA ALA A 161 20.63 -3.04 4.57
C ALA A 161 19.62 -3.36 5.69
N CYS A 162 18.79 -2.41 6.06
CA CYS A 162 17.69 -2.60 7.00
C CYS A 162 16.33 -2.59 6.28
N ILE A 163 15.46 -3.53 6.62
CA ILE A 163 14.09 -3.63 6.13
C ILE A 163 13.12 -3.47 7.30
N VAL A 164 12.09 -2.67 7.08
CA VAL A 164 11.01 -2.47 8.05
C VAL A 164 9.65 -2.54 7.34
N THR A 165 8.74 -3.33 7.92
CA THR A 165 7.33 -3.39 7.52
C THR A 165 6.43 -2.72 8.53
N CYS A 166 5.60 -1.77 8.07
CA CYS A 166 4.71 -0.98 8.91
C CYS A 166 3.25 -1.01 8.42
N GLY A 167 2.32 -0.75 9.35
CA GLY A 167 0.89 -0.66 9.08
C GLY A 167 0.19 -2.02 8.99
N GLY A 168 -0.99 -2.05 8.38
CA GLY A 168 -1.75 -3.30 8.24
C GLY A 168 -1.17 -4.25 7.17
N LEU A 169 -1.44 -5.55 7.32
CA LEU A 169 -1.00 -6.59 6.40
C LEU A 169 -1.54 -6.39 4.97
N CYS A 170 -0.81 -6.90 3.99
CA CYS A 170 -1.14 -6.94 2.57
C CYS A 170 -0.52 -8.22 1.98
N PRO A 171 -1.19 -8.95 1.07
CA PRO A 171 -0.55 -10.00 0.30
C PRO A 171 0.70 -9.47 -0.42
N GLY A 172 1.77 -10.26 -0.49
CA GLY A 172 3.03 -9.87 -1.14
C GLY A 172 4.10 -9.26 -0.23
N LEU A 173 3.80 -8.94 1.03
CA LEU A 173 4.79 -8.43 2.00
C LEU A 173 6.03 -9.32 2.11
N ASN A 174 5.84 -10.63 2.32
CA ASN A 174 6.95 -11.58 2.39
C ASN A 174 7.69 -11.74 1.06
N THR A 175 7.02 -11.58 -0.07
CA THR A 175 7.66 -11.58 -1.39
C THR A 175 8.61 -10.39 -1.52
N VAL A 176 8.17 -9.19 -1.15
CA VAL A 176 9.05 -8.01 -1.14
C VAL A 176 10.24 -8.23 -0.20
N ILE A 177 10.02 -8.73 1.02
CA ILE A 177 11.12 -9.01 1.98
C ILE A 177 12.13 -10.01 1.41
N ARG A 178 11.65 -11.09 0.78
CA ARG A 178 12.50 -12.13 0.19
C ARG A 178 13.39 -11.58 -0.92
N GLU A 179 12.83 -10.71 -1.76
CA GLU A 179 13.51 -10.20 -2.95
C GLU A 179 14.48 -9.06 -2.67
N ILE A 180 14.33 -8.36 -1.53
CA ILE A 180 15.31 -7.36 -1.08
C ILE A 180 16.49 -8.05 -0.37
N GLY A 181 16.22 -8.91 0.63
CA GLY A 181 17.23 -9.41 1.57
C GLY A 181 17.74 -8.30 2.53
N GLY A 182 17.85 -8.55 3.84
CA GLY A 182 18.24 -7.49 4.80
C GLY A 182 18.05 -7.83 6.29
N TYR A 183 17.99 -6.82 7.17
CA TYR A 183 17.80 -6.99 8.62
C TYR A 183 16.45 -6.40 9.11
N ARG A 184 15.99 -6.76 10.32
CA ARG A 184 14.70 -6.31 10.91
C ARG A 184 14.78 -5.08 11.85
N GLY A 185 14.13 -3.97 11.49
CA GLY A 185 13.61 -2.91 12.41
C GLY A 185 14.62 -1.89 12.99
N PHE A 186 14.14 -0.69 13.37
CA PHE A 186 14.98 0.42 13.88
C PHE A 186 15.21 0.44 15.40
N TYR A 187 14.25 -0.03 16.20
CA TYR A 187 14.28 0.15 17.67
C TYR A 187 14.28 -1.13 18.49
N ALA A 188 14.07 -2.27 17.86
CA ALA A 188 14.09 -3.54 18.57
C ALA A 188 15.55 -3.96 18.79
N CYS A 189 15.86 -4.43 20.00
CA CYS A 189 17.07 -5.21 20.27
C CYS A 189 17.04 -6.59 19.55
N ASN A 190 15.92 -6.93 18.91
CA ASN A 190 15.64 -8.21 18.27
C ASN A 190 15.69 -8.09 16.74
N THR A 191 16.86 -7.76 16.19
CA THR A 191 17.11 -7.87 14.75
C THR A 191 17.09 -9.33 14.32
N ILE A 192 16.68 -9.59 13.08
CA ILE A 192 16.73 -10.91 12.45
C ILE A 192 17.54 -10.78 11.19
N ASP A 193 18.57 -11.61 11.07
CA ASP A 193 19.43 -11.67 9.90
C ASP A 193 18.69 -12.44 8.79
N LEU A 194 18.47 -11.79 7.64
CA LEU A 194 17.89 -12.46 6.48
C LEU A 194 19.00 -13.00 5.59
N SER A 195 19.01 -14.31 5.43
CA SER A 195 19.88 -15.05 4.51
C SER A 195 19.01 -15.75 3.46
N PRO A 196 19.55 -16.14 2.30
CA PRO A 196 18.80 -16.90 1.30
C PRO A 196 18.07 -18.11 1.88
N LYS A 197 18.67 -18.76 2.88
CA LYS A 197 18.06 -19.88 3.61
C LYS A 197 16.87 -19.45 4.47
N SER A 198 16.98 -18.34 5.21
CA SER A 198 15.89 -17.90 6.12
C SER A 198 14.70 -17.28 5.36
N VAL A 199 14.91 -16.75 4.15
CA VAL A 199 13.84 -16.18 3.30
C VAL A 199 13.33 -17.10 2.19
N ASN A 200 13.88 -18.31 2.04
CA ASN A 200 13.61 -19.18 0.88
C ASN A 200 12.12 -19.33 0.56
N ASP A 201 11.31 -19.64 1.57
CA ASP A 201 9.90 -20.03 1.42
C ASP A 201 8.91 -19.00 1.97
N ILE A 202 9.37 -17.82 2.42
CA ILE A 202 8.47 -16.87 3.09
C ILE A 202 7.41 -16.31 2.14
N HIS A 203 7.71 -16.22 0.84
CA HIS A 203 6.79 -15.77 -0.22
C HIS A 203 5.55 -16.69 -0.37
N LYS A 204 5.64 -17.95 0.09
CA LYS A 204 4.52 -18.91 0.08
C LYS A 204 3.51 -18.65 1.20
N ARG A 205 3.81 -17.74 2.12
CA ARG A 205 3.02 -17.42 3.30
C ARG A 205 2.51 -15.99 3.21
N GLY A 206 1.27 -15.76 3.63
CA GLY A 206 0.77 -14.41 3.85
C GLY A 206 1.37 -13.75 5.11
N GLY A 207 1.01 -12.49 5.34
CA GLY A 207 1.52 -11.69 6.44
C GLY A 207 2.95 -11.20 6.24
N THR A 208 3.67 -10.93 7.33
CA THR A 208 5.09 -10.52 7.32
C THR A 208 5.88 -11.27 8.38
N VAL A 209 7.00 -11.87 7.99
CA VAL A 209 7.95 -12.53 8.91
C VAL A 209 8.66 -11.54 9.83
N LEU A 210 8.70 -10.26 9.47
CA LEU A 210 9.28 -9.18 10.28
C LEU A 210 8.30 -8.64 11.32
N GLY A 211 7.03 -9.07 11.28
CA GLY A 211 5.97 -8.42 12.05
C GLY A 211 5.70 -6.99 11.57
N THR A 212 4.66 -6.37 12.09
CA THR A 212 4.29 -5.00 11.73
C THR A 212 3.68 -4.29 12.91
N SER A 213 3.80 -2.97 12.96
CA SER A 213 3.21 -2.12 13.99
C SER A 213 2.55 -0.89 13.38
N ARG A 214 1.74 -0.21 14.20
CA ARG A 214 1.07 1.06 13.89
C ARG A 214 1.50 2.10 14.92
N GLY A 215 1.71 3.33 14.46
CA GLY A 215 1.92 4.51 15.30
C GLY A 215 3.36 4.69 15.78
N GLY A 216 3.70 5.95 16.09
CA GLY A 216 4.94 6.39 16.74
C GLY A 216 6.22 6.18 15.93
N HIS A 217 6.90 7.26 15.60
CA HIS A 217 8.32 7.21 15.26
C HIS A 217 9.02 8.43 15.86
N ASP A 218 10.19 8.19 16.44
CA ASP A 218 11.11 9.24 16.87
C ASP A 218 12.14 9.37 15.75
N THR A 219 12.23 10.47 15.01
CA THR A 219 13.15 10.51 13.87
C THR A 219 14.60 10.44 14.34
N MET A 220 14.92 11.10 15.44
CA MET A 220 16.29 11.24 15.94
C MET A 220 16.84 9.88 16.33
N LYS A 221 16.11 9.12 17.16
CA LYS A 221 16.60 7.80 17.59
C LYS A 221 16.69 6.80 16.43
N ILE A 222 15.92 6.97 15.34
CA ILE A 222 15.96 6.09 14.17
C ILE A 222 17.29 6.33 13.48
N VAL A 223 17.61 7.60 13.23
CA VAL A 223 18.83 7.99 12.52
C VAL A 223 20.06 7.73 13.38
N ASP A 224 19.97 7.92 14.71
CA ASP A 224 21.01 7.50 15.65
C ASP A 224 21.26 5.98 15.53
N SER A 225 20.19 5.16 15.57
CA SER A 225 20.36 3.71 15.42
C SER A 225 20.84 3.28 14.03
N ILE A 226 20.51 4.01 12.96
CA ILE A 226 21.04 3.74 11.61
C ILE A 226 22.55 3.96 11.62
N GLN A 227 22.99 5.09 12.21
CA GLN A 227 24.39 5.47 12.29
C GLN A 227 25.19 4.52 13.19
N ASP A 228 24.70 4.24 14.41
CA ASP A 228 25.36 3.37 15.39
C ASP A 228 25.58 1.94 14.88
N ARG A 229 24.68 1.45 14.01
CA ARG A 229 24.72 0.10 13.44
C ARG A 229 25.44 0.06 12.08
N GLY A 230 25.92 1.19 11.58
CA GLY A 230 26.55 1.29 10.26
C GLY A 230 25.61 0.89 9.11
N ILE A 231 24.31 1.11 9.26
CA ILE A 231 23.32 0.82 8.21
C ILE A 231 23.46 1.89 7.14
N ASN A 232 23.68 1.46 5.90
CA ASN A 232 23.85 2.36 4.75
C ASN A 232 22.74 2.24 3.71
N GLN A 233 21.80 1.30 3.87
CA GLN A 233 20.58 1.23 3.08
C GLN A 233 19.36 0.92 3.94
N VAL A 234 18.27 1.63 3.71
CA VAL A 234 17.06 1.58 4.52
C VAL A 234 15.84 1.43 3.61
N TYR A 235 15.16 0.29 3.72
CA TYR A 235 13.98 -0.05 2.95
C TYR A 235 12.73 -0.01 3.81
N VAL A 236 11.81 0.89 3.48
CA VAL A 236 10.60 1.14 4.25
C VAL A 236 9.36 0.68 3.50
N ILE A 237 8.77 -0.42 3.96
CA ILE A 237 7.57 -1.03 3.35
C ILE A 237 6.34 -0.62 4.18
N GLY A 238 5.46 0.18 3.61
CA GLY A 238 4.31 0.67 4.37
C GLY A 238 3.38 1.58 3.59
N GLY A 239 2.24 1.89 4.20
CA GLY A 239 1.25 2.80 3.61
C GLY A 239 1.66 4.26 3.73
N ASP A 240 0.75 5.16 3.37
CA ASP A 240 0.94 6.62 3.33
C ASP A 240 1.65 7.21 4.57
N GLY A 241 1.18 6.92 5.78
CA GLY A 241 1.83 7.39 7.02
C GLY A 241 3.27 6.89 7.20
N THR A 242 3.58 5.69 6.70
CA THR A 242 4.94 5.14 6.71
C THR A 242 5.83 5.84 5.69
N GLN A 243 5.30 6.13 4.51
CA GLN A 243 6.04 6.82 3.45
C GLN A 243 6.36 8.28 3.84
N ARG A 244 5.44 8.96 4.54
CA ARG A 244 5.72 10.25 5.20
C ARG A 244 6.87 10.12 6.20
N GLY A 245 6.85 9.10 7.05
CA GLY A 245 7.94 8.83 8.00
C GLY A 245 9.28 8.59 7.30
N ALA A 246 9.28 7.83 6.19
CA ALA A 246 10.48 7.60 5.39
C ALA A 246 11.04 8.91 4.80
N GLY A 247 10.18 9.82 4.35
CA GLY A 247 10.58 11.17 3.92
C GLY A 247 11.27 11.96 5.04
N VAL A 248 10.70 11.94 6.26
CA VAL A 248 11.30 12.63 7.42
C VAL A 248 12.65 12.01 7.82
N ILE A 249 12.77 10.69 7.78
CA ILE A 249 14.03 9.97 8.03
C ILE A 249 15.10 10.36 6.99
N PHE A 250 14.72 10.42 5.72
CA PHE A 250 15.59 10.85 4.63
C PHE A 250 16.11 12.28 4.85
N GLU A 251 15.23 13.23 5.19
CA GLU A 251 15.63 14.62 5.42
C GLU A 251 16.63 14.76 6.58
N GLU A 252 16.45 13.99 7.66
CA GLU A 252 17.38 13.99 8.79
C GLU A 252 18.74 13.34 8.42
N ILE A 253 18.74 12.26 7.64
CA ILE A 253 19.97 11.65 7.08
C ILE A 253 20.73 12.65 6.20
N ARG A 254 20.00 13.38 5.34
CA ARG A 254 20.54 14.41 4.47
C ARG A 254 21.14 15.56 5.27
N ARG A 255 20.43 16.04 6.29
CA ARG A 255 20.89 17.10 7.21
C ARG A 255 22.19 16.71 7.94
N ARG A 256 22.35 15.43 8.29
CA ARG A 256 23.57 14.90 8.93
C ARG A 256 24.69 14.56 7.95
N GLY A 257 24.46 14.64 6.63
CA GLY A 257 25.45 14.30 5.62
C GLY A 257 25.84 12.81 5.62
N LEU A 258 24.91 11.92 5.96
CA LEU A 258 25.21 10.48 6.03
C LEU A 258 25.10 9.81 4.65
N LYS A 259 26.05 8.94 4.33
CA LYS A 259 26.01 8.08 3.13
C LYS A 259 25.02 6.93 3.33
N VAL A 260 23.74 7.25 3.40
CA VAL A 260 22.64 6.29 3.60
C VAL A 260 21.55 6.49 2.55
N ALA A 261 21.18 5.42 1.84
CA ALA A 261 20.04 5.44 0.93
C ALA A 261 18.75 5.08 1.67
N VAL A 262 17.74 5.94 1.61
CA VAL A 262 16.40 5.68 2.14
C VAL A 262 15.44 5.49 0.97
N ALA A 263 14.81 4.32 0.90
CA ALA A 263 13.91 3.99 -0.18
C ALA A 263 12.62 3.32 0.32
N GLY A 264 11.49 3.72 -0.24
CA GLY A 264 10.17 3.23 0.13
C GLY A 264 9.60 2.22 -0.86
N ILE A 265 8.79 1.31 -0.34
CA ILE A 265 7.92 0.44 -1.12
C ILE A 265 6.49 0.68 -0.64
N PRO A 266 5.64 1.30 -1.47
CA PRO A 266 4.38 1.83 -1.01
C PRO A 266 3.34 0.69 -0.94
N LYS A 267 2.84 0.43 0.27
CA LYS A 267 1.97 -0.69 0.58
C LYS A 267 0.56 -0.20 0.94
N THR A 268 -0.35 -0.35 -0.01
CA THR A 268 -1.79 -0.28 0.20
C THR A 268 -2.46 -1.45 -0.52
N ILE A 269 -3.54 -1.97 0.04
CA ILE A 269 -4.37 -2.95 -0.65
C ILE A 269 -5.49 -2.26 -1.44
N ASP A 270 -5.81 -1.00 -1.08
CA ASP A 270 -6.95 -0.25 -1.59
C ASP A 270 -6.68 0.37 -2.98
N ASN A 271 -5.49 0.19 -3.55
CA ASN A 271 -5.06 0.77 -4.84
C ASN A 271 -5.23 2.30 -4.94
N ASP A 272 -4.96 2.99 -3.83
CA ASP A 272 -5.21 4.43 -3.66
C ASP A 272 -3.93 5.29 -3.71
N ILE A 273 -2.79 4.73 -4.09
CA ILE A 273 -1.54 5.50 -4.24
C ILE A 273 -1.59 6.30 -5.54
N PRO A 274 -1.35 7.61 -5.51
CA PRO A 274 -1.32 8.44 -6.73
C PRO A 274 -0.11 8.09 -7.58
N VAL A 275 -0.14 8.49 -8.86
CA VAL A 275 0.93 8.28 -9.85
C VAL A 275 1.09 6.83 -10.31
N ILE A 276 0.97 5.84 -9.42
CA ILE A 276 1.19 4.44 -9.77
C ILE A 276 -0.06 3.80 -10.40
N ASP A 277 0.17 2.90 -11.36
CA ASP A 277 -0.89 2.18 -12.08
C ASP A 277 -1.63 1.19 -11.15
N ARG A 278 -0.87 0.51 -10.28
CA ARG A 278 -1.38 -0.51 -9.36
C ARG A 278 -0.52 -0.62 -8.10
N SER A 279 -1.13 -0.88 -6.94
CA SER A 279 -0.45 -1.27 -5.70
C SER A 279 -0.37 -2.79 -5.55
N PHE A 280 0.73 -3.31 -5.00
CA PHE A 280 0.86 -4.75 -4.82
C PHE A 280 -0.12 -5.29 -3.78
N GLY A 281 -0.63 -6.49 -4.03
CA GLY A 281 -1.65 -7.16 -3.23
C GLY A 281 -3.08 -6.79 -3.63
N PHE A 282 -3.28 -5.82 -4.54
CA PHE A 282 -4.60 -5.42 -5.02
C PHE A 282 -5.28 -6.53 -5.84
N ASP A 283 -4.56 -7.15 -6.78
CA ASP A 283 -5.15 -8.21 -7.62
C ASP A 283 -5.54 -9.42 -6.77
N THR A 284 -4.67 -9.80 -5.85
CA THR A 284 -4.94 -10.84 -4.86
C THR A 284 -6.18 -10.47 -4.03
N ALA A 285 -6.31 -9.21 -3.61
CA ALA A 285 -7.46 -8.78 -2.84
C ALA A 285 -8.78 -8.87 -3.60
N VAL A 286 -8.77 -8.50 -4.89
CA VAL A 286 -9.92 -8.60 -5.78
C VAL A 286 -10.32 -10.07 -5.99
N GLU A 287 -9.34 -10.96 -6.20
CA GLU A 287 -9.56 -12.40 -6.34
C GLU A 287 -10.20 -13.01 -5.08
N GLU A 288 -9.70 -12.66 -3.89
CA GLU A 288 -10.29 -13.10 -2.62
C GLU A 288 -11.67 -12.52 -2.36
N ALA A 289 -11.88 -11.24 -2.69
CA ALA A 289 -13.18 -10.61 -2.58
C ALA A 289 -14.21 -11.34 -3.46
N GLN A 290 -13.82 -11.76 -4.66
CA GLN A 290 -14.68 -12.54 -5.55
C GLN A 290 -15.07 -13.88 -4.91
N ARG A 291 -14.16 -14.57 -4.21
CA ARG A 291 -14.49 -15.83 -3.50
C ARG A 291 -15.59 -15.61 -2.45
N ALA A 292 -15.52 -14.51 -1.70
CA ALA A 292 -16.55 -14.15 -0.73
C ALA A 292 -17.88 -13.75 -1.39
N ILE A 293 -17.84 -13.02 -2.51
CA ILE A 293 -19.03 -12.67 -3.30
C ILE A 293 -19.72 -13.91 -3.85
N ASN A 294 -18.97 -14.86 -4.41
CA ASN A 294 -19.53 -16.09 -4.95
C ASN A 294 -20.23 -16.91 -3.87
N ALA A 295 -19.64 -16.99 -2.66
CA ALA A 295 -20.29 -17.63 -1.52
C ALA A 295 -21.58 -16.91 -1.11
N ALA A 296 -21.57 -15.57 -1.09
CA ALA A 296 -22.76 -14.77 -0.82
C ALA A 296 -23.87 -14.98 -1.86
N HIS A 297 -23.50 -15.07 -3.14
CA HIS A 297 -24.42 -15.33 -4.24
C HIS A 297 -25.09 -16.70 -4.11
N VAL A 298 -24.31 -17.75 -3.87
CA VAL A 298 -24.85 -19.11 -3.66
C VAL A 298 -25.80 -19.14 -2.46
N GLU A 299 -25.43 -18.54 -1.33
CA GLU A 299 -26.30 -18.44 -0.15
C GLU A 299 -27.58 -17.65 -0.43
N ALA A 300 -27.48 -16.52 -1.13
CA ALA A 300 -28.63 -15.68 -1.46
C ALA A 300 -29.59 -16.38 -2.43
N GLY A 301 -29.06 -17.03 -3.48
CA GLY A 301 -29.87 -17.75 -4.47
C GLY A 301 -30.51 -19.04 -3.93
N SER A 302 -30.00 -19.59 -2.83
CA SER A 302 -30.51 -20.82 -2.21
C SER A 302 -31.63 -20.58 -1.18
N ALA A 303 -31.93 -19.32 -0.85
CA ALA A 303 -32.95 -18.97 0.14
C ALA A 303 -34.03 -18.07 -0.47
N GLU A 304 -35.29 -18.27 -0.08
CA GLU A 304 -36.38 -17.37 -0.48
C GLU A 304 -36.13 -15.96 0.08
N ASN A 305 -36.25 -14.94 -0.77
CA ASN A 305 -35.90 -13.55 -0.44
C ASN A 305 -34.49 -13.43 0.18
N GLY A 306 -33.53 -14.16 -0.40
CA GLY A 306 -32.16 -14.23 0.08
C GLY A 306 -31.37 -12.95 -0.22
N ILE A 307 -30.62 -12.46 0.77
CA ILE A 307 -29.75 -11.29 0.62
C ILE A 307 -28.34 -11.67 1.06
N GLY A 308 -27.39 -11.64 0.12
CA GLY A 308 -25.97 -11.78 0.41
C GLY A 308 -25.34 -10.40 0.56
N LEU A 309 -24.93 -10.02 1.78
CA LEU A 309 -24.23 -8.76 2.03
C LEU A 309 -22.75 -9.03 2.31
N VAL A 310 -21.87 -8.50 1.46
CA VAL A 310 -20.42 -8.65 1.58
C VAL A 310 -19.79 -7.31 1.89
N LYS A 311 -19.13 -7.18 3.05
CA LYS A 311 -18.31 -6.00 3.36
C LYS A 311 -16.90 -6.22 2.81
N LEU A 312 -16.39 -5.28 2.02
CA LEU A 312 -15.02 -5.30 1.52
C LEU A 312 -14.19 -4.15 2.08
N MET A 313 -12.89 -4.28 1.91
CA MET A 313 -11.94 -3.21 2.21
C MET A 313 -12.14 -2.02 1.27
N GLY A 314 -11.71 -0.85 1.73
CA GLY A 314 -11.90 0.42 1.02
C GLY A 314 -12.27 1.53 2.00
N ARG A 315 -11.27 2.00 2.77
CA ARG A 315 -11.48 3.01 3.82
C ARG A 315 -11.83 4.38 3.24
N HIS A 316 -11.07 4.79 2.24
CA HIS A 316 -11.18 6.09 1.59
C HIS A 316 -11.52 5.97 0.10
N SER A 317 -11.24 4.80 -0.49
CA SER A 317 -11.51 4.51 -1.89
C SER A 317 -12.16 3.14 -2.08
N GLY A 318 -13.02 3.03 -3.08
CA GLY A 318 -13.82 1.83 -3.35
C GLY A 318 -13.23 0.86 -4.37
N PHE A 319 -11.94 0.93 -4.72
CA PHE A 319 -11.39 0.18 -5.86
C PHE A 319 -11.56 -1.33 -5.74
N ILE A 320 -11.34 -1.93 -4.56
CA ILE A 320 -11.54 -3.39 -4.38
C ILE A 320 -12.99 -3.75 -4.64
N ALA A 321 -13.95 -3.04 -4.03
CA ALA A 321 -15.37 -3.28 -4.24
C ALA A 321 -15.80 -3.08 -5.70
N HIS A 322 -15.27 -2.04 -6.36
CA HIS A 322 -15.51 -1.74 -7.76
C HIS A 322 -15.00 -2.87 -8.69
N TYR A 323 -13.74 -3.27 -8.55
CA TYR A 323 -13.14 -4.31 -9.39
C TYR A 323 -13.69 -5.70 -9.09
N ALA A 324 -13.92 -6.05 -7.82
CA ALA A 324 -14.51 -7.34 -7.44
C ALA A 324 -15.94 -7.49 -7.98
N THR A 325 -16.73 -6.40 -7.97
CA THR A 325 -18.06 -6.37 -8.58
C THR A 325 -18.01 -6.63 -10.08
N LEU A 326 -17.13 -5.91 -10.80
CA LEU A 326 -16.97 -6.08 -12.24
C LEU A 326 -16.44 -7.48 -12.63
N ALA A 327 -15.57 -8.06 -11.81
CA ALA A 327 -14.99 -9.38 -12.03
C ALA A 327 -16.00 -10.51 -11.74
N SER A 328 -16.80 -10.39 -10.67
CA SER A 328 -17.80 -11.40 -10.29
C SER A 328 -18.99 -11.43 -11.23
N ARG A 329 -19.55 -10.26 -11.60
CA ARG A 329 -20.83 -10.12 -12.32
C ARG A 329 -22.08 -10.65 -11.61
N ASP A 330 -21.95 -11.22 -10.41
CA ASP A 330 -23.07 -11.73 -9.60
C ASP A 330 -23.59 -10.71 -8.57
N VAL A 331 -23.01 -9.51 -8.56
CA VAL A 331 -23.37 -8.43 -7.64
C VAL A 331 -24.48 -7.57 -8.25
N ASP A 332 -25.54 -7.35 -7.48
CA ASP A 332 -26.65 -6.48 -7.88
C ASP A 332 -26.47 -5.03 -7.41
N CYS A 333 -25.73 -4.82 -6.32
CA CYS A 333 -25.49 -3.48 -5.80
C CYS A 333 -24.08 -3.35 -5.20
N CYS A 334 -23.32 -2.37 -5.67
CA CYS A 334 -22.02 -2.00 -5.14
C CYS A 334 -22.07 -0.59 -4.56
N LEU A 335 -21.70 -0.48 -3.28
CA LEU A 335 -21.68 0.76 -2.50
C LEU A 335 -20.23 1.09 -2.12
N ILE A 336 -19.77 2.28 -2.53
CA ILE A 336 -18.39 2.74 -2.33
C ILE A 336 -18.34 4.11 -1.63
N PRO A 337 -17.23 4.48 -0.96
CA PRO A 337 -17.09 5.78 -0.29
C PRO A 337 -17.33 6.98 -1.20
N GLU A 338 -16.98 6.86 -2.48
CA GLU A 338 -17.06 7.93 -3.48
C GLU A 338 -18.48 8.16 -4.01
N SER A 339 -19.39 7.20 -3.86
CA SER A 339 -20.76 7.29 -4.37
C SER A 339 -21.74 7.37 -3.20
N PRO A 340 -22.20 8.59 -2.83
CA PRO A 340 -23.26 8.76 -1.85
C PRO A 340 -24.52 8.00 -2.23
N PHE A 341 -25.25 7.53 -1.21
CA PHE A 341 -26.53 6.88 -1.36
C PHE A 341 -27.42 7.21 -0.16
N TYR A 342 -28.71 6.92 -0.28
CA TYR A 342 -29.70 7.08 0.77
C TYR A 342 -30.58 5.82 0.87
N LEU A 343 -31.14 5.57 2.05
CA LEU A 343 -31.85 4.32 2.33
C LEU A 343 -33.31 4.35 1.87
N GLU A 344 -34.06 5.39 2.25
CA GLU A 344 -35.51 5.51 2.09
C GLU A 344 -35.90 6.51 0.99
N GLY A 345 -37.09 6.39 0.43
CA GLY A 345 -37.62 7.30 -0.61
C GLY A 345 -37.49 6.76 -2.03
N GLU A 346 -38.03 7.52 -2.99
CA GLU A 346 -37.98 7.16 -4.41
C GLU A 346 -36.52 7.17 -4.89
N GLY A 347 -36.08 6.09 -5.53
CA GLY A 347 -34.68 5.92 -5.97
C GLY A 347 -33.73 5.44 -4.87
N GLY A 348 -34.20 5.26 -3.62
CA GLY A 348 -33.37 4.82 -2.49
C GLY A 348 -33.04 3.32 -2.51
N LEU A 349 -32.05 2.95 -1.70
CA LEU A 349 -31.54 1.59 -1.61
C LEU A 349 -32.62 0.56 -1.24
N PHE A 350 -33.49 0.86 -0.27
CA PHE A 350 -34.56 -0.06 0.14
C PHE A 350 -35.57 -0.32 -0.98
N ARG A 351 -35.88 0.70 -1.77
CA ARG A 351 -36.80 0.52 -2.88
C ARG A 351 -36.20 -0.36 -3.97
N TYR A 352 -34.91 -0.17 -4.25
CA TYR A 352 -34.19 -1.03 -5.18
C TYR A 352 -34.12 -2.49 -4.69
N LEU A 353 -33.84 -2.70 -3.40
CA LEU A 353 -33.88 -4.01 -2.73
C LEU A 353 -35.24 -4.71 -2.90
N GLU A 354 -36.34 -4.03 -2.58
CA GLU A 354 -37.69 -4.60 -2.76
C GLU A 354 -37.97 -5.01 -4.20
N LYS A 355 -37.53 -4.19 -5.17
CA LYS A 355 -37.70 -4.45 -6.60
C LYS A 355 -36.92 -5.71 -7.00
N ARG A 356 -35.63 -5.79 -6.65
CA ARG A 356 -34.77 -6.93 -7.00
C ARG A 356 -35.27 -8.24 -6.37
N LEU A 357 -35.68 -8.22 -5.11
CA LEU A 357 -36.24 -9.43 -4.49
C LEU A 357 -37.54 -9.90 -5.15
N LYS A 358 -38.41 -8.99 -5.59
CA LYS A 358 -39.63 -9.35 -6.33
C LYS A 358 -39.35 -9.91 -7.72
N GLU A 359 -38.34 -9.38 -8.41
CA GLU A 359 -37.99 -9.77 -9.78
C GLU A 359 -37.16 -11.06 -9.82
N ASN A 360 -36.21 -11.22 -8.90
CA ASN A 360 -35.17 -12.25 -8.95
C ASN A 360 -35.19 -13.23 -7.76
N GLY A 361 -35.96 -12.95 -6.70
CA GLY A 361 -36.04 -13.77 -5.48
C GLY A 361 -34.82 -13.66 -4.56
N HIS A 362 -33.73 -13.05 -5.00
CA HIS A 362 -32.50 -12.85 -4.23
C HIS A 362 -31.75 -11.59 -4.67
N MET A 363 -30.78 -11.15 -3.86
CA MET A 363 -29.92 -10.01 -4.16
C MET A 363 -28.54 -10.12 -3.49
N VAL A 364 -27.49 -9.73 -4.19
CA VAL A 364 -26.12 -9.61 -3.65
C VAL A 364 -25.70 -8.14 -3.58
N ILE A 365 -25.27 -7.72 -2.40
CA ILE A 365 -24.80 -6.37 -2.12
C ILE A 365 -23.34 -6.43 -1.69
N VAL A 366 -22.49 -5.65 -2.34
CA VAL A 366 -21.11 -5.38 -1.95
C VAL A 366 -21.01 -3.98 -1.38
N VAL A 367 -20.42 -3.85 -0.19
CA VAL A 367 -20.23 -2.55 0.47
C VAL A 367 -18.78 -2.39 0.92
N ALA A 368 -18.10 -1.35 0.48
CA ALA A 368 -16.79 -0.99 1.00
C ALA A 368 -16.91 -0.38 2.41
N GLU A 369 -15.94 -0.65 3.30
CA GLU A 369 -16.01 -0.24 4.71
C GLU A 369 -16.20 1.28 4.92
N GLY A 370 -15.69 2.11 4.01
CA GLY A 370 -15.85 3.56 4.05
C GLY A 370 -17.17 4.09 3.47
N ALA A 371 -17.98 3.24 2.84
CA ALA A 371 -19.25 3.65 2.27
C ALA A 371 -20.26 4.02 3.38
N GLY A 372 -21.08 5.04 3.13
CA GLY A 372 -22.20 5.39 4.01
C GLY A 372 -21.81 5.95 5.40
N GLN A 373 -20.54 6.20 5.71
CA GLN A 373 -20.10 6.64 7.04
C GLN A 373 -20.81 7.92 7.55
N LYS A 374 -21.21 8.83 6.63
CA LYS A 374 -22.04 10.01 6.97
C LYS A 374 -23.40 9.61 7.56
N LEU A 375 -24.09 8.64 6.93
CA LEU A 375 -25.38 8.12 7.38
C LEU A 375 -25.27 7.43 8.75
N ILE A 376 -24.14 6.74 8.99
CA ILE A 376 -23.94 6.04 10.26
C ILE A 376 -23.69 7.05 11.38
N ASN A 377 -22.89 8.08 11.14
CA ASN A 377 -22.58 9.11 12.14
C ASN A 377 -23.80 9.94 12.56
N GLU A 378 -24.80 10.10 11.69
CA GLU A 378 -26.09 10.70 12.08
C GLU A 378 -26.85 9.84 13.10
N THR A 379 -26.52 8.55 13.19
CA THR A 379 -27.20 7.57 14.05
C THR A 379 -26.37 7.07 15.24
N LYS A 380 -25.04 7.30 15.27
CA LYS A 380 -24.10 6.80 16.28
C LYS A 380 -22.93 7.76 16.50
N GLU A 381 -22.41 7.80 17.74
CA GLU A 381 -21.21 8.57 18.09
C GLU A 381 -19.92 7.98 17.50
N SER A 382 -18.91 8.83 17.26
CA SER A 382 -17.62 8.44 16.66
C SER A 382 -16.79 7.55 17.58
N MET A 383 -16.07 6.56 17.00
CA MET A 383 -15.25 5.59 17.75
C MET A 383 -13.84 6.08 18.12
N GLY A 384 -13.53 7.38 17.98
CA GLY A 384 -12.20 7.93 18.26
C GLY A 384 -11.15 7.65 17.17
N LYS A 385 -9.86 7.65 17.54
CA LYS A 385 -8.71 7.47 16.64
C LYS A 385 -7.85 6.27 17.02
N ASP A 386 -7.21 5.62 16.04
CA ASP A 386 -6.23 4.55 16.26
C ASP A 386 -4.87 5.10 16.74
N ALA A 387 -3.94 4.21 17.09
CA ALA A 387 -2.60 4.58 17.57
C ALA A 387 -1.75 5.36 16.54
N SER A 388 -2.16 5.37 15.27
CA SER A 388 -1.55 6.18 14.20
C SER A 388 -2.29 7.49 13.94
N GLY A 389 -3.32 7.81 14.73
CA GLY A 389 -4.12 9.02 14.59
C GLY A 389 -5.26 8.94 13.56
N ASN A 390 -5.53 7.77 12.98
CA ASN A 390 -6.61 7.62 11.99
C ASN A 390 -7.96 7.41 12.67
N SER A 391 -9.03 8.03 12.17
CA SER A 391 -10.39 7.79 12.68
C SER A 391 -10.79 6.31 12.53
N ILE A 392 -11.41 5.77 13.58
CA ILE A 392 -11.96 4.41 13.57
C ILE A 392 -13.34 4.47 12.92
N LEU A 393 -13.50 3.76 11.80
CA LEU A 393 -14.77 3.67 11.08
C LEU A 393 -15.78 2.81 11.84
N LEU A 394 -17.06 3.16 11.71
CA LEU A 394 -18.15 2.31 12.18
C LEU A 394 -18.39 1.17 11.19
N ASP A 395 -18.79 -0.01 11.67
CA ASP A 395 -19.05 -1.16 10.81
C ASP A 395 -20.33 -0.96 9.98
N VAL A 396 -20.15 -0.51 8.73
CA VAL A 396 -21.22 -0.32 7.75
C VAL A 396 -21.94 -1.63 7.41
N GLY A 397 -21.25 -2.76 7.41
CA GLY A 397 -21.84 -4.05 7.05
C GLY A 397 -22.87 -4.49 8.09
N LEU A 398 -22.51 -4.41 9.37
CA LEU A 398 -23.43 -4.70 10.47
C LEU A 398 -24.57 -3.67 10.55
N TRP A 399 -24.26 -2.38 10.41
CA TRP A 399 -25.27 -1.32 10.42
C TRP A 399 -26.29 -1.49 9.28
N LEU A 400 -25.82 -1.72 8.05
CA LEU A 400 -26.68 -1.89 6.89
C LEU A 400 -27.54 -3.16 7.02
N SER A 401 -26.96 -4.25 7.54
CA SER A 401 -27.71 -5.48 7.85
C SER A 401 -28.89 -5.23 8.79
N GLN A 402 -28.67 -4.43 9.85
CA GLN A 402 -29.71 -4.09 10.82
C GLN A 402 -30.80 -3.23 10.15
N LYS A 403 -30.41 -2.21 9.39
CA LYS A 403 -31.33 -1.32 8.68
C LYS A 403 -32.20 -2.03 7.66
N ILE A 404 -31.62 -2.96 6.89
CA ILE A 404 -32.38 -3.81 5.95
C ILE A 404 -33.40 -4.67 6.72
N LYS A 405 -32.98 -5.35 7.80
CA LYS A 405 -33.90 -6.18 8.62
C LYS A 405 -35.05 -5.35 9.23
N GLU A 406 -34.76 -4.15 9.73
CA GLU A 406 -35.77 -3.22 10.24
C GLU A 406 -36.78 -2.83 9.16
N HIS A 407 -36.32 -2.49 7.96
CA HIS A 407 -37.18 -2.12 6.84
C HIS A 407 -38.13 -3.26 6.44
N PHE A 408 -37.59 -4.46 6.21
CA PHE A 408 -38.39 -5.63 5.80
C PHE A 408 -39.37 -6.09 6.88
N LYS A 409 -39.03 -5.91 8.16
CA LYS A 409 -39.96 -6.11 9.28
C LYS A 409 -41.14 -5.12 9.25
N LYS A 410 -40.90 -3.84 8.92
CA LYS A 410 -41.97 -2.82 8.80
C LYS A 410 -42.96 -3.16 7.69
N ILE A 411 -42.47 -3.62 6.53
CA ILE A 411 -43.31 -3.99 5.38
C ILE A 411 -43.86 -5.43 5.44
N LYS A 412 -43.60 -6.15 6.54
CA LYS A 412 -44.08 -7.52 6.81
C LYS A 412 -43.65 -8.56 5.76
N THR A 413 -42.43 -8.42 5.26
CA THR A 413 -41.83 -9.38 4.32
C THR A 413 -40.66 -10.10 4.98
N THR A 414 -40.67 -11.42 4.92
CA THR A 414 -39.57 -12.25 5.44
C THR A 414 -38.40 -12.24 4.47
N ILE A 415 -37.18 -12.04 5.00
CA ILE A 415 -35.93 -12.07 4.24
C ILE A 415 -34.91 -13.00 4.90
N ASN A 416 -34.00 -13.54 4.10
CA ASN A 416 -32.88 -14.35 4.55
C ASN A 416 -31.55 -13.63 4.29
N LEU A 417 -31.13 -12.78 5.23
CA LEU A 417 -29.89 -12.00 5.09
C LEU A 417 -28.68 -12.72 5.68
N LYS A 418 -27.65 -12.94 4.85
CA LYS A 418 -26.33 -13.43 5.24
C LYS A 418 -25.30 -12.32 5.09
N TYR A 419 -24.59 -12.03 6.18
CA TYR A 419 -23.53 -11.04 6.21
C TYR A 419 -22.17 -11.75 6.20
N ILE A 420 -21.28 -11.35 5.27
CA ILE A 420 -19.94 -11.90 5.12
C ILE A 420 -18.92 -10.75 5.22
N ASP A 421 -17.97 -10.92 6.14
CA ASP A 421 -16.81 -10.04 6.29
C ASP A 421 -15.50 -10.84 6.09
N PRO A 422 -14.96 -10.88 4.85
CA PRO A 422 -13.72 -11.56 4.53
C PRO A 422 -12.47 -10.71 4.81
N THR A 423 -12.56 -9.55 5.50
CA THR A 423 -11.47 -8.56 5.58
C THR A 423 -10.11 -9.16 5.97
N TYR A 424 -10.06 -10.05 6.97
CA TYR A 424 -8.80 -10.67 7.37
C TYR A 424 -8.37 -11.80 6.43
N MET A 425 -9.32 -12.51 5.82
CA MET A 425 -9.02 -13.53 4.81
C MET A 425 -8.37 -12.91 3.57
N ILE A 426 -8.83 -11.74 3.15
CA ILE A 426 -8.26 -10.99 2.02
C ILE A 426 -6.81 -10.58 2.28
N ARG A 427 -6.50 -10.10 3.50
CA ARG A 427 -5.18 -9.49 3.79
C ARG A 427 -4.09 -10.46 4.22
N ALA A 428 -4.47 -11.62 4.74
CA ALA A 428 -3.56 -12.53 5.43
C ALA A 428 -3.09 -13.70 4.57
N ILE A 429 -3.51 -13.77 3.30
CA ILE A 429 -3.14 -14.84 2.38
C ILE A 429 -1.85 -14.52 1.61
N PRO A 430 -1.18 -15.55 1.03
CA PRO A 430 -0.12 -15.32 0.05
C PRO A 430 -0.63 -14.57 -1.18
N SER A 431 0.25 -13.82 -1.84
CA SER A 431 -0.05 -13.15 -3.11
C SER A 431 -0.20 -14.14 -4.27
N ASN A 432 -1.08 -13.80 -5.21
CA ASN A 432 -1.22 -14.54 -6.46
C ASN A 432 -0.01 -14.31 -7.40
N ALA A 433 -0.02 -14.97 -8.57
CA ALA A 433 1.10 -14.92 -9.51
C ALA A 433 1.39 -13.49 -10.03
N SER A 434 0.36 -12.70 -10.34
CA SER A 434 0.48 -11.33 -10.83
C SER A 434 1.18 -10.44 -9.77
N ASP A 435 0.65 -10.46 -8.54
CA ASP A 435 1.20 -9.68 -7.44
C ASP A 435 2.59 -10.16 -7.04
N ASN A 436 2.90 -11.46 -7.13
CA ASN A 436 4.25 -11.97 -6.86
C ASN A 436 5.27 -11.38 -7.82
N VAL A 437 5.01 -11.43 -9.13
CA VAL A 437 5.89 -10.82 -10.13
C VAL A 437 6.02 -9.32 -9.87
N TYR A 438 4.92 -8.63 -9.57
CA TYR A 438 4.97 -7.21 -9.29
C TYR A 438 5.79 -6.87 -8.04
N CYS A 439 5.62 -7.60 -6.94
CA CYS A 439 6.42 -7.47 -5.72
C CYS A 439 7.91 -7.66 -6.00
N THR A 440 8.26 -8.67 -6.80
CA THR A 440 9.65 -8.94 -7.22
C THR A 440 10.23 -7.75 -7.98
N LEU A 441 9.50 -7.22 -8.96
CA LEU A 441 9.99 -6.09 -9.76
C LEU A 441 10.12 -4.79 -8.95
N LEU A 442 9.21 -4.54 -7.99
CA LEU A 442 9.32 -3.42 -7.05
C LEU A 442 10.57 -3.57 -6.16
N ALA A 443 10.77 -4.75 -5.57
CA ALA A 443 11.92 -5.05 -4.72
C ALA A 443 13.24 -4.94 -5.50
N HIS A 444 13.33 -5.45 -6.72
CA HIS A 444 14.53 -5.29 -7.52
C HIS A 444 14.76 -3.82 -7.89
N SER A 445 13.70 -3.11 -8.28
CA SER A 445 13.79 -1.68 -8.62
C SER A 445 14.32 -0.84 -7.46
N VAL A 446 13.85 -1.08 -6.24
CA VAL A 446 14.27 -0.30 -5.07
C VAL A 446 15.73 -0.58 -4.69
N VAL A 447 16.17 -1.84 -4.80
CA VAL A 447 17.58 -2.23 -4.61
C VAL A 447 18.47 -1.57 -5.65
N HIS A 448 18.10 -1.64 -6.93
CA HIS A 448 18.85 -1.00 -8.01
C HIS A 448 18.97 0.52 -7.81
N GLY A 449 17.90 1.18 -7.37
CA GLY A 449 17.90 2.62 -7.09
C GLY A 449 18.84 2.98 -5.95
N ALA A 450 18.73 2.26 -4.82
CA ALA A 450 19.59 2.46 -3.65
C ALA A 450 21.06 2.23 -3.97
N MET A 451 21.41 1.11 -4.63
CA MET A 451 22.77 0.81 -5.07
C MET A 451 23.32 1.90 -6.00
N ALA A 452 22.49 2.40 -6.90
CA ALA A 452 22.84 3.48 -7.82
C ALA A 452 22.91 4.87 -7.15
N GLY A 453 22.76 4.98 -5.83
CA GLY A 453 22.92 6.23 -5.09
C GLY A 453 21.66 7.11 -5.02
N TYR A 454 20.53 6.68 -5.60
CA TYR A 454 19.26 7.38 -5.41
C TYR A 454 18.77 7.18 -3.97
N THR A 455 18.12 8.20 -3.41
CA THR A 455 17.61 8.22 -2.02
C THR A 455 16.40 9.15 -1.93
N GLY A 456 15.60 9.05 -0.87
CA GLY A 456 14.41 9.91 -0.72
C GLY A 456 13.28 9.58 -1.70
N PHE A 457 13.21 8.33 -2.16
CA PHE A 457 12.27 7.91 -3.21
C PHE A 457 11.47 6.67 -2.82
N THR A 458 10.38 6.45 -3.54
CA THR A 458 9.62 5.21 -3.58
C THR A 458 9.61 4.63 -4.99
N VAL A 459 9.28 3.35 -5.13
CA VAL A 459 9.12 2.70 -6.44
C VAL A 459 7.64 2.45 -6.76
N GLY A 460 7.30 2.48 -8.04
CA GLY A 460 5.97 2.14 -8.54
C GLY A 460 5.92 2.00 -10.05
N GLN A 461 4.93 1.28 -10.57
CA GLN A 461 4.68 1.20 -12.01
C GLN A 461 3.90 2.42 -12.47
N VAL A 462 4.36 3.10 -13.53
CA VAL A 462 3.73 4.24 -14.17
C VAL A 462 3.67 3.94 -15.67
N ASN A 463 2.48 3.93 -16.27
CA ASN A 463 2.26 3.58 -17.67
C ASN A 463 3.01 2.30 -18.11
N GLY A 464 2.95 1.27 -17.27
CA GLY A 464 3.56 -0.04 -17.53
C GLY A 464 5.07 -0.12 -17.23
N ARG A 465 5.73 0.96 -16.81
CA ARG A 465 7.18 0.98 -16.52
C ARG A 465 7.44 1.34 -15.06
N HIS A 466 8.39 0.65 -14.42
CA HIS A 466 8.78 0.95 -13.05
C HIS A 466 9.59 2.25 -13.01
N CYS A 467 9.27 3.11 -12.04
CA CYS A 467 9.87 4.44 -11.90
C CYS A 467 10.30 4.71 -10.46
N TYR A 468 11.28 5.60 -10.30
CA TYR A 468 11.57 6.23 -9.03
C TYR A 468 10.67 7.46 -8.88
N ILE A 469 9.93 7.53 -7.77
CA ILE A 469 8.93 8.56 -7.52
C ILE A 469 9.29 9.24 -6.19
N PRO A 470 9.34 10.57 -6.11
CA PRO A 470 9.60 11.27 -4.84
C PRO A 470 8.53 10.98 -3.78
N PHE A 471 8.92 10.90 -2.51
CA PHE A 471 7.98 10.61 -1.42
C PHE A 471 6.79 11.58 -1.37
N TYR A 472 7.01 12.87 -1.60
CA TYR A 472 5.94 13.87 -1.52
C TYR A 472 4.81 13.56 -2.50
N ARG A 473 5.12 13.03 -3.71
CA ARG A 473 4.10 12.71 -4.72
C ARG A 473 3.16 11.60 -4.31
N ILE A 474 3.67 10.56 -3.66
CA ILE A 474 2.81 9.46 -3.21
C ILE A 474 2.00 9.79 -1.95
N THR A 475 2.41 10.81 -1.19
CA THR A 475 1.75 11.24 0.05
C THR A 475 0.85 12.47 -0.10
N GLU A 476 0.82 13.08 -1.29
CA GLU A 476 0.12 14.35 -1.55
C GLU A 476 -1.41 14.18 -1.50
N LYS A 477 -1.91 13.09 -2.09
CA LYS A 477 -3.34 12.77 -2.14
C LYS A 477 -3.54 11.27 -2.23
N GLN A 478 -4.79 10.83 -2.09
CA GLN A 478 -5.19 9.46 -2.39
C GLN A 478 -5.98 9.43 -3.71
N ASN A 479 -5.75 8.39 -4.51
CA ASN A 479 -6.59 8.07 -5.65
C ASN A 479 -7.97 7.57 -5.17
N LYS A 480 -9.01 8.02 -5.87
CA LYS A 480 -10.40 7.64 -5.63
C LYS A 480 -11.00 7.10 -6.93
N VAL A 481 -12.02 6.26 -6.81
CA VAL A 481 -12.83 5.84 -7.97
C VAL A 481 -13.53 7.08 -8.56
N SER A 482 -13.28 7.36 -9.84
CA SER A 482 -14.01 8.40 -10.55
C SER A 482 -15.40 7.88 -10.92
N ILE A 483 -16.44 8.42 -10.25
CA ILE A 483 -17.85 8.05 -10.49
C ILE A 483 -18.42 8.65 -11.79
N THR A 484 -17.66 9.51 -12.45
CA THR A 484 -17.97 10.12 -13.75
C THR A 484 -17.31 9.35 -14.92
N ASP A 485 -16.35 8.46 -14.63
CA ASP A 485 -15.63 7.70 -15.65
C ASP A 485 -16.41 6.49 -16.20
N ARG A 486 -16.01 6.06 -17.39
CA ARG A 486 -16.54 4.90 -18.12
C ARG A 486 -16.44 3.61 -17.32
N MET A 487 -15.45 3.47 -16.43
CA MET A 487 -15.35 2.29 -15.56
C MET A 487 -16.50 2.20 -14.57
N TRP A 488 -16.88 3.31 -13.92
CA TRP A 488 -18.06 3.35 -13.05
C TRP A 488 -19.35 3.12 -13.83
N ALA A 489 -19.48 3.74 -15.02
CA ALA A 489 -20.63 3.51 -15.88
C ALA A 489 -20.79 2.04 -16.30
N ARG A 490 -19.68 1.33 -16.58
CA ARG A 490 -19.69 -0.12 -16.84
C ARG A 490 -20.17 -0.92 -15.64
N LEU A 491 -19.77 -0.54 -14.43
CA LEU A 491 -20.26 -1.20 -13.21
C LEU A 491 -21.78 -1.02 -13.07
N LEU A 492 -22.29 0.21 -13.20
CA LEU A 492 -23.72 0.47 -13.10
C LEU A 492 -24.50 -0.30 -14.16
N SER A 493 -23.98 -0.37 -15.39
CA SER A 493 -24.57 -1.16 -16.47
C SER A 493 -24.52 -2.68 -16.23
N SER A 494 -23.49 -3.19 -15.54
CA SER A 494 -23.36 -4.61 -15.25
C SER A 494 -24.28 -5.05 -14.11
N THR A 495 -24.46 -4.20 -13.11
CA THR A 495 -25.28 -4.46 -11.91
C THR A 495 -26.76 -4.13 -12.14
N ASN A 496 -27.07 -3.31 -13.16
CA ASN A 496 -28.38 -2.66 -13.32
C ASN A 496 -28.84 -1.87 -12.08
N GLN A 497 -27.90 -1.46 -11.22
CA GLN A 497 -28.21 -0.63 -10.06
C GLN A 497 -28.51 0.81 -10.51
N PRO A 498 -29.48 1.50 -9.90
CA PRO A 498 -29.67 2.92 -10.15
C PRO A 498 -28.47 3.71 -9.65
N SER A 499 -28.26 4.89 -10.23
CA SER A 499 -27.44 5.89 -9.57
C SER A 499 -28.21 6.42 -8.38
N PHE A 500 -27.72 6.19 -7.17
CA PHE A 500 -28.30 6.75 -5.94
C PHE A 500 -27.95 8.24 -5.74
N LEU A 501 -27.27 8.85 -6.71
CA LEU A 501 -26.83 10.24 -6.68
C LEU A 501 -27.98 11.20 -6.99
N SER A 502 -28.03 12.32 -6.29
CA SER A 502 -28.81 13.47 -6.72
C SER A 502 -28.10 14.23 -7.85
N LYS A 503 -28.80 15.13 -8.56
CA LYS A 503 -28.17 16.00 -9.57
C LYS A 503 -27.02 16.82 -9.01
N LYS A 504 -27.16 17.30 -7.76
CA LYS A 504 -26.13 18.07 -7.06
C LYS A 504 -24.87 17.24 -6.81
N ASP A 505 -25.02 15.97 -6.40
CA ASP A 505 -23.88 15.10 -6.14
C ASP A 505 -23.05 14.85 -7.42
N VAL A 506 -23.71 14.77 -8.57
CA VAL A 506 -23.04 14.60 -9.88
C VAL A 506 -22.26 15.87 -10.27
N GLU A 507 -22.82 17.05 -10.01
CA GLU A 507 -22.15 18.33 -10.27
C GLU A 507 -20.93 18.52 -9.35
N ASP A 508 -21.09 18.23 -8.06
CA ASP A 508 -20.00 18.31 -7.08
C ASP A 508 -18.84 17.36 -7.44
N ALA A 509 -19.14 16.13 -7.90
CA ALA A 509 -18.13 15.17 -8.32
C ALA A 509 -17.34 15.64 -9.57
N LYS A 510 -18.02 16.24 -10.55
CA LYS A 510 -17.36 16.83 -11.73
C LYS A 510 -16.43 17.97 -11.35
N MET A 511 -16.87 18.84 -10.42
CA MET A 511 -16.03 19.95 -9.94
C MET A 511 -14.78 19.45 -9.18
N GLU A 512 -14.90 18.37 -8.40
CA GLU A 512 -13.75 17.75 -7.70
C GLU A 512 -12.75 17.17 -8.71
N GLU A 513 -13.22 16.51 -9.77
CA GLU A 513 -12.38 15.96 -10.84
C GLU A 513 -11.66 17.05 -11.67
N GLU A 514 -12.35 18.15 -11.99
CA GLU A 514 -11.75 19.30 -12.67
C GLU A 514 -10.69 20.00 -11.82
N ARG A 515 -10.90 20.09 -10.50
CA ARG A 515 -9.89 20.62 -9.58
C ARG A 515 -8.68 19.70 -9.48
N ALA A 516 -8.92 18.39 -9.43
CA ALA A 516 -7.86 17.41 -9.40
C ALA A 516 -7.02 17.50 -10.67
N SER A 517 -7.62 17.47 -11.86
CA SER A 517 -6.86 17.50 -13.14
C SER A 517 -5.98 18.74 -13.31
N LYS A 518 -6.46 19.93 -12.92
CA LYS A 518 -5.68 21.19 -12.97
C LYS A 518 -4.44 21.20 -12.07
N PHE A 519 -4.42 20.40 -11.00
CA PHE A 519 -3.26 20.26 -10.10
C PHE A 519 -2.18 19.33 -10.65
N PHE A 520 -2.53 18.38 -11.54
CA PHE A 520 -1.57 17.44 -12.14
C PHE A 520 -0.92 17.98 -13.42
N ASP A 521 -1.63 18.83 -14.16
CA ASP A 521 -1.14 19.39 -15.43
C ASP A 521 -0.39 20.75 -15.25
N GLY A 522 -0.11 21.19 -14.01
CA GLY A 522 0.60 22.43 -13.70
C GLY A 522 1.90 22.22 -12.90
N PRO A 523 2.89 23.14 -12.99
CA PRO A 523 4.03 23.12 -12.07
C PRO A 523 3.53 23.30 -10.62
N PRO A 524 4.25 22.77 -9.62
CA PRO A 524 3.83 22.93 -8.22
C PRO A 524 3.61 24.41 -7.89
N PRO A 525 2.66 24.75 -6.99
CA PRO A 525 2.38 26.13 -6.66
C PRO A 525 3.65 26.82 -6.16
N ASN A 526 4.16 27.76 -6.97
CA ASN A 526 5.40 28.47 -6.73
C ASN A 526 5.25 29.37 -5.48
N PRO A 527 6.07 29.23 -4.43
CA PRO A 527 5.99 30.10 -3.27
C PRO A 527 6.65 31.45 -3.59
N LYS A 528 5.82 32.45 -3.89
CA LYS A 528 6.13 33.89 -3.90
C LYS A 528 7.50 34.29 -4.49
N VAL A 529 7.52 34.58 -5.78
CA VAL A 529 8.38 35.65 -6.31
C VAL A 529 7.49 36.88 -6.45
N GLU A 530 7.53 37.77 -5.46
CA GLU A 530 7.04 39.14 -5.64
C GLU A 530 8.04 39.87 -6.55
N ASP A 531 7.83 39.79 -7.86
CA ASP A 531 8.51 40.69 -8.79
C ASP A 531 7.93 42.09 -8.63
N LYS A 532 8.60 42.90 -7.80
CA LYS A 532 8.52 44.37 -7.86
C LYS A 532 9.14 44.83 -9.18
N VAL A 533 8.36 44.81 -10.25
CA VAL A 533 8.67 45.63 -11.43
C VAL A 533 8.09 47.02 -11.22
N ALA A 534 8.97 47.93 -10.82
CA ALA A 534 8.72 49.36 -10.82
C ALA A 534 8.52 49.85 -12.26
N SER A 535 7.28 50.17 -12.63
CA SER A 535 7.00 50.99 -13.81
C SER A 535 6.87 52.45 -13.38
N ASN A 536 8.02 53.12 -13.26
CA ASN A 536 8.11 54.57 -13.37
C ASN A 536 7.97 54.92 -14.86
N GLY A 537 6.87 55.55 -15.25
CA GLY A 537 6.63 55.96 -16.63
C GLY A 537 5.56 57.05 -16.69
N LYS A 538 5.98 58.29 -16.47
CA LYS A 538 5.20 59.52 -16.57
C LYS A 538 4.50 59.63 -17.92
N ALA A 539 3.21 59.98 -17.88
CA ALA A 539 2.51 60.61 -18.97
C ALA A 539 3.10 62.00 -19.24
N VAL A 540 3.48 62.27 -20.49
CA VAL A 540 3.59 63.62 -21.05
C VAL A 540 3.02 63.59 -22.46
N LYS A 541 1.86 64.25 -22.59
CA LYS A 541 1.11 64.71 -23.77
C LYS A 541 0.60 63.68 -24.79
#